data_AF-A0A351K209-F1
#
_entry.id   AF-A0A351K209-F1
#
_cell.length_a   1.000
_cell.length_b   1.000
_cell.length_c   1.000
_cell.angle_alpha   90.00
_cell.angle_beta   90.00
_cell.angle_gamma   90.00
#
_symmetry.space_group_name_H-M   'P 1'
#
loop_
_entity.id
_entity.type
_entity.pdbx_description
1 polymer ?
#
loop_
_entity_poly.entity_id
_entity_poly.type
_entity_poly.pdbx_seq_one_letter_code
_entity_poly.pdbx_strand_id
1 'polypeptide(L)'
;VVLACGATAWRDLPVPGRELRNIYQAMEYLPHANRVQLGDIDTSPIDVNGGHVVIIGGGDTGADCLGTALRQGAASVTQLEIMPRPPEDRSDGNPWPQYAMIYRVSSAHEEGGERMYSVNTERFIDDGSGAVKALAIHEVEFVDGAFKKIEGTDRELPADYVFLAMGFVGPEKGSWLDTLGVDLDERGNVARDENFMTSVPGVFVAGDMGRGQSLIVWAIAEGRSAAAGADSYLMSQSRLPAPIKPGDRPLV
;
A
#
# COMPACT_ATOMS: atom_id res chain seq x y z
N VAL A 1 -5.58 -12.07 -24.18
CA VAL A 1 -6.00 -11.85 -22.78
C VAL A 1 -5.23 -10.66 -22.24
N VAL A 2 -5.83 -9.79 -21.43
CA VAL A 2 -5.13 -8.69 -20.74
C VAL A 2 -5.28 -8.87 -19.23
N LEU A 3 -4.16 -9.02 -18.54
CA LEU A 3 -4.08 -9.14 -17.09
C LEU A 3 -4.07 -7.74 -16.46
N ALA A 4 -5.08 -7.46 -15.64
CA ALA A 4 -5.29 -6.16 -14.99
C ALA A 4 -5.82 -6.34 -13.55
N CYS A 5 -5.36 -7.38 -12.85
CA CYS A 5 -5.87 -7.77 -11.53
C CYS A 5 -5.20 -7.01 -10.36
N GLY A 6 -4.28 -6.09 -10.66
CA GLY A 6 -3.57 -5.29 -9.66
C GLY A 6 -2.45 -6.03 -8.93
N ALA A 7 -1.86 -5.36 -7.93
CA ALA A 7 -0.82 -5.91 -7.06
C ALA A 7 -1.42 -6.25 -5.70
N THR A 8 -2.17 -7.35 -5.59
CA THR A 8 -2.95 -7.68 -4.39
C THR A 8 -2.14 -8.33 -3.26
N ALA A 9 -0.88 -8.72 -3.49
CA ALA A 9 -0.03 -9.31 -2.45
C ALA A 9 0.50 -8.21 -1.52
N TRP A 10 -0.13 -8.04 -0.36
CA TRP A 10 0.26 -7.05 0.65
C TRP A 10 1.55 -7.43 1.38
N ARG A 11 2.24 -6.42 1.92
CA ARG A 11 3.33 -6.62 2.87
C ARG A 11 2.77 -6.98 4.23
N ASP A 12 3.38 -7.98 4.86
CA ASP A 12 3.05 -8.38 6.22
C ASP A 12 4.15 -7.94 7.21
N LEU A 13 3.82 -7.93 8.50
CA LEU A 13 4.74 -7.59 9.59
C LEU A 13 4.91 -8.80 10.52
N PRO A 14 5.86 -9.71 10.23
CA PRO A 14 6.01 -10.97 10.96
C PRO A 14 6.79 -10.78 12.27
N VAL A 15 6.28 -9.94 13.16
CA VAL A 15 6.80 -9.74 14.51
C VAL A 15 6.00 -10.57 15.53
N PRO A 16 6.53 -10.85 16.74
CA PRO A 16 5.80 -11.59 17.75
C PRO A 16 4.42 -10.97 18.05
N GLY A 17 3.39 -11.82 18.18
CA GLY A 17 2.01 -11.39 18.41
C GLY A 17 1.25 -10.98 17.15
N ARG A 18 1.83 -11.12 15.94
CA ARG A 18 1.15 -10.83 14.67
C ARG A 18 -0.13 -11.65 14.47
N GLU A 19 -0.18 -12.83 15.08
CA GLU A 19 -1.30 -13.77 15.07
C GLU A 19 -2.47 -13.38 15.99
N LEU A 20 -2.31 -12.35 16.83
CA LEU A 20 -3.38 -11.88 17.71
C LEU A 20 -4.56 -11.35 16.89
N ARG A 21 -5.76 -11.47 17.46
CA ARG A 21 -6.98 -10.88 16.87
C ARG A 21 -6.88 -9.35 16.86
N ASN A 22 -7.68 -8.75 15.99
CA ASN A 22 -7.75 -7.31 15.73
C ASN A 22 -6.53 -6.68 15.05
N ILE A 23 -5.67 -7.50 14.43
CA ILE A 23 -4.57 -7.04 13.56
C ILE A 23 -4.91 -7.41 12.12
N TYR A 24 -5.31 -6.41 11.34
CA TYR A 24 -5.82 -6.58 9.98
C TYR A 24 -4.88 -5.95 8.96
N GLN A 25 -4.86 -6.49 7.75
CA GLN A 25 -4.39 -5.74 6.58
C GLN A 25 -5.36 -4.61 6.28
N ALA A 26 -4.86 -3.45 5.84
CA ALA A 26 -5.72 -2.29 5.55
C ALA A 26 -6.82 -2.61 4.52
N MET A 27 -6.54 -3.49 3.57
CA MET A 27 -7.52 -3.92 2.56
C MET A 27 -8.59 -4.89 3.08
N GLU A 28 -8.44 -5.44 4.29
CA GLU A 28 -9.52 -6.14 4.97
C GLU A 28 -10.51 -5.16 5.62
N TYR A 29 -10.11 -3.90 5.82
CA TYR A 29 -10.91 -2.87 6.50
C TYR A 29 -11.59 -1.91 5.52
N LEU A 30 -10.81 -1.29 4.64
CA LEU A 30 -11.27 -0.18 3.80
C LEU A 30 -12.45 -0.51 2.85
N PRO A 31 -12.48 -1.66 2.16
CA PRO A 31 -13.58 -1.96 1.23
C PRO A 31 -14.95 -1.99 1.89
N HIS A 32 -15.03 -2.39 3.16
CA HIS A 32 -16.30 -2.46 3.87
C HIS A 32 -16.90 -1.08 4.14
N ALA A 33 -16.07 -0.09 4.46
CA ALA A 33 -16.54 1.28 4.62
C ALA A 33 -17.17 1.82 3.33
N ASN A 34 -16.54 1.56 2.18
CA ASN A 34 -17.10 1.94 0.88
C ASN A 34 -18.45 1.26 0.61
N ARG A 35 -18.57 -0.03 0.93
CA ARG A 35 -19.81 -0.80 0.76
C ARG A 35 -20.95 -0.27 1.65
N VAL A 36 -20.64 0.15 2.88
CA VAL A 36 -21.62 0.82 3.76
C VAL A 36 -22.09 2.13 3.14
N GLN A 37 -21.17 2.98 2.68
CA GLN A 37 -21.52 4.29 2.10
C GLN A 37 -22.32 4.18 0.79
N LEU A 38 -22.13 3.10 0.02
CA LEU A 38 -22.92 2.81 -1.18
C LEU A 38 -24.27 2.13 -0.87
N GLY A 39 -24.49 1.67 0.35
CA GLY A 39 -25.69 0.93 0.75
C GLY A 39 -25.69 -0.54 0.34
N ASP A 40 -24.53 -1.13 0.02
CA ASP A 40 -24.38 -2.56 -0.29
C ASP A 40 -24.53 -3.44 0.96
N ILE A 41 -24.16 -2.90 2.13
CA ILE A 41 -24.29 -3.51 3.45
C ILE A 41 -24.65 -2.43 4.47
N ASP A 42 -25.35 -2.78 5.54
CA ASP A 42 -25.78 -1.80 6.55
C ASP A 42 -24.64 -1.36 7.47
N THR A 43 -23.74 -2.28 7.83
CA THR A 43 -22.65 -2.04 8.79
C THR A 43 -21.35 -2.70 8.33
N SER A 44 -20.22 -2.11 8.74
CA SER A 44 -18.90 -2.71 8.53
C SER A 44 -18.71 -3.89 9.50
N PRO A 45 -18.15 -5.04 9.07
CA PRO A 45 -17.82 -6.14 9.97
C PRO A 45 -16.66 -5.81 10.92
N ILE A 46 -15.85 -4.81 10.57
CA ILE A 46 -14.81 -4.24 11.42
C ILE A 46 -15.28 -2.83 11.80
N ASP A 47 -15.69 -2.68 13.06
CA ASP A 47 -16.16 -1.43 13.65
C ASP A 47 -15.22 -1.05 14.80
N VAL A 48 -14.55 0.09 14.64
CA VAL A 48 -13.57 0.58 15.62
C VAL A 48 -14.13 1.65 16.56
N ASN A 49 -15.45 1.85 16.58
CA ASN A 49 -16.09 2.84 17.44
C ASN A 49 -15.66 2.70 18.92
N GLY A 50 -15.16 3.79 19.49
CA GLY A 50 -14.66 3.85 20.87
C GLY A 50 -13.33 3.14 21.13
N GLY A 51 -12.71 2.50 20.12
CA GLY A 51 -11.43 1.81 20.28
C GLY A 51 -10.21 2.69 20.01
N HIS A 52 -9.06 2.27 20.52
CA HIS A 52 -7.75 2.83 20.20
C HIS A 52 -7.20 2.15 18.94
N VAL A 53 -6.99 2.93 17.88
CA VAL A 53 -6.58 2.42 16.57
C VAL A 53 -5.13 2.79 16.28
N VAL A 54 -4.32 1.82 15.86
CA VAL A 54 -2.96 2.05 15.36
C VAL A 54 -2.85 1.62 13.89
N ILE A 55 -2.32 2.50 13.05
CA ILE A 55 -2.11 2.25 11.62
C ILE A 55 -0.60 2.19 11.36
N ILE A 56 -0.11 1.11 10.76
CA ILE A 56 1.31 0.95 10.43
C ILE A 56 1.51 1.23 8.93
N GLY A 57 2.08 2.40 8.62
CA GLY A 57 2.37 2.87 7.26
C GLY A 57 1.89 4.30 7.03
N GLY A 58 2.77 5.20 6.56
CA GLY A 58 2.50 6.64 6.37
C GLY A 58 1.94 7.05 5.00
N GLY A 59 1.64 6.11 4.12
CA GLY A 59 1.14 6.37 2.76
C GLY A 59 -0.36 6.67 2.67
N ASP A 60 -0.87 6.80 1.44
CA ASP A 60 -2.28 7.14 1.15
C ASP A 60 -3.25 6.13 1.78
N THR A 61 -2.96 4.83 1.67
CA THR A 61 -3.76 3.77 2.31
C THR A 61 -3.85 3.94 3.83
N GLY A 62 -2.78 4.40 4.47
CA GLY A 62 -2.78 4.68 5.91
C GLY A 62 -3.65 5.89 6.24
N ALA A 63 -3.62 6.94 5.40
CA ALA A 63 -4.49 8.11 5.53
C ALA A 63 -5.98 7.77 5.31
N ASP A 64 -6.28 6.82 4.42
CA ASP A 64 -7.64 6.32 4.21
C ASP A 64 -8.13 5.54 5.45
N CYS A 65 -7.27 4.71 6.05
CA CYS A 65 -7.58 4.02 7.31
C CYS A 65 -7.85 5.03 8.44
N LEU A 66 -7.04 6.08 8.52
CA LEU A 66 -7.17 7.17 9.49
C LEU A 66 -8.55 7.82 9.38
N GLY A 67 -8.90 8.33 8.19
CA GLY A 67 -10.18 8.98 7.96
C GLY A 67 -11.37 8.06 8.18
N THR A 68 -11.25 6.77 7.83
CA THR A 68 -12.31 5.79 8.08
C THR A 68 -12.50 5.54 9.57
N ALA A 69 -11.42 5.32 10.33
CA ALA A 69 -11.47 5.07 11.77
C ALA A 69 -12.02 6.28 12.55
N LEU A 70 -11.61 7.50 12.20
CA LEU A 70 -12.16 8.72 12.79
C LEU A 70 -13.67 8.83 12.57
N ARG A 71 -14.14 8.56 11.35
CA ARG A 71 -15.57 8.62 11.00
C ARG A 71 -16.40 7.48 11.58
N GLN A 72 -15.78 6.36 11.93
CA GLN A 72 -16.40 5.30 12.74
C GLN A 72 -16.46 5.64 14.23
N GLY A 73 -15.82 6.73 14.69
CA GLY A 73 -15.86 7.15 16.09
C GLY A 73 -14.81 6.50 16.98
N ALA A 74 -13.64 6.12 16.43
CA ALA A 74 -12.51 5.67 17.23
C ALA A 74 -12.16 6.66 18.35
N ALA A 75 -11.80 6.14 19.53
CA ALA A 75 -11.43 6.98 20.68
C ALA A 75 -10.07 7.68 20.46
N SER A 76 -9.15 7.01 19.78
CA SER A 76 -7.91 7.61 19.28
C SER A 76 -7.47 6.89 18.01
N VAL A 77 -6.77 7.60 17.12
CA VAL A 77 -6.14 7.00 15.95
C VAL A 77 -4.72 7.50 15.84
N THR A 78 -3.75 6.58 15.77
CA THR A 78 -2.34 6.92 15.63
C THR A 78 -1.72 6.20 14.45
N GLN A 79 -1.12 6.96 13.54
CA GLN A 79 -0.43 6.45 12.37
C GLN A 79 1.09 6.45 12.59
N LEU A 80 1.71 5.31 12.35
CA LEU A 80 3.15 5.10 12.50
C LEU A 80 3.83 5.10 11.14
N GLU A 81 4.95 5.81 11.05
CA GLU A 81 5.85 5.83 9.91
C GLU A 81 7.28 5.52 10.40
N ILE A 82 7.93 4.57 9.72
CA ILE A 82 9.31 4.16 10.04
C ILE A 82 10.32 5.19 9.53
N MET A 83 9.96 5.92 8.47
CA MET A 83 10.75 7.01 7.93
C MET A 83 10.70 8.27 8.83
N PRO A 84 11.75 9.12 8.79
CA PRO A 84 11.70 10.42 9.43
C PRO A 84 10.61 11.30 8.80
N ARG A 85 10.13 12.28 9.57
CA ARG A 85 9.19 13.28 9.06
C ARG A 85 9.81 13.99 7.86
N PRO A 86 9.13 14.01 6.70
CA PRO A 86 9.62 14.76 5.54
C PRO A 86 9.72 16.27 5.83
N PRO A 87 10.55 17.02 5.09
CA PRO A 87 10.69 18.47 5.25
C PRO A 87 9.43 19.22 4.79
N GLU A 88 9.19 20.45 5.26
CA GLU A 88 8.06 21.27 4.81
C GLU A 88 8.21 21.71 3.34
N ASP A 89 9.43 22.01 2.91
CA ASP A 89 9.75 22.49 1.57
C ASP A 89 10.61 21.49 0.77
N ARG A 90 10.56 21.61 -0.56
CA ARG A 90 11.43 20.83 -1.45
C ARG A 90 12.90 21.18 -1.18
N SER A 91 13.75 20.16 -1.12
CA SER A 91 15.19 20.36 -1.14
C SER A 91 15.68 20.69 -2.56
N ASP A 92 16.88 21.26 -2.68
CA ASP A 92 17.54 21.51 -3.98
C ASP A 92 17.73 20.21 -4.79
N GLY A 93 17.82 19.07 -4.11
CA GLY A 93 17.92 17.74 -4.72
C GLY A 93 16.59 17.12 -5.15
N ASN A 94 15.44 17.78 -4.90
CA ASN A 94 14.11 17.33 -5.33
C ASN A 94 13.32 18.45 -6.06
N PRO A 95 13.83 18.97 -7.19
CA PRO A 95 13.21 20.09 -7.89
C PRO A 95 11.94 19.67 -8.65
N TRP A 96 11.10 20.66 -8.99
CA TRP A 96 10.04 20.44 -9.98
C TRP A 96 10.67 20.09 -11.34
N PRO A 97 10.13 19.13 -12.12
CA PRO A 97 8.83 18.46 -11.98
C PRO A 97 8.86 17.09 -11.25
N GLN A 98 9.90 16.75 -10.52
CA GLN A 98 9.92 15.50 -9.73
C GLN A 98 8.81 15.50 -8.68
N TYR A 99 8.41 14.32 -8.21
CA TYR A 99 7.45 14.20 -7.12
C TYR A 99 8.00 14.86 -5.85
N ALA A 100 7.21 15.75 -5.23
CA ALA A 100 7.64 16.49 -4.04
C ALA A 100 7.73 15.56 -2.83
N MET A 101 8.94 15.36 -2.31
CA MET A 101 9.24 14.61 -1.08
C MET A 101 9.15 15.56 0.13
N ILE A 102 7.97 16.10 0.36
CA ILE A 102 7.67 17.07 1.43
C ILE A 102 6.62 16.53 2.38
N TYR A 103 6.51 17.14 3.56
CA TYR A 103 5.48 16.86 4.54
C TYR A 103 4.13 17.21 3.94
N ARG A 104 3.24 16.21 3.87
CA ARG A 104 1.88 16.40 3.36
C ARG A 104 0.88 16.09 4.43
N VAL A 105 -0.17 16.91 4.45
CA VAL A 105 -1.36 16.74 5.25
C VAL A 105 -2.49 16.50 4.25
N SER A 106 -3.14 15.34 4.35
CA SER A 106 -4.37 15.05 3.60
C SER A 106 -5.58 15.49 4.42
N SER A 107 -6.76 15.56 3.81
CA SER A 107 -8.00 15.90 4.53
C SER A 107 -8.26 15.00 5.74
N ALA A 108 -7.95 13.70 5.64
CA ALA A 108 -8.07 12.77 6.76
C ALA A 108 -7.17 13.15 7.95
N HIS A 109 -5.98 13.71 7.68
CA HIS A 109 -5.10 14.21 8.74
C HIS A 109 -5.59 15.53 9.35
N GLU A 110 -6.30 16.35 8.58
CA GLU A 110 -6.94 17.58 9.08
C GLU A 110 -8.11 17.27 10.01
N GLU A 111 -8.78 16.13 9.82
CA GLU A 111 -9.88 15.64 10.69
C GLU A 111 -9.38 15.19 12.07
N GLY A 112 -8.10 14.82 12.19
CA GLY A 112 -7.44 14.53 13.47
C GLY A 112 -6.52 13.32 13.44
N GLY A 113 -6.35 12.72 14.62
CA GLY A 113 -5.39 11.64 14.86
C GLY A 113 -3.95 12.12 15.03
N GLU A 114 -3.09 11.20 15.43
CA GLU A 114 -1.68 11.46 15.69
C GLU A 114 -0.79 10.78 14.64
N ARG A 115 0.34 11.41 14.32
CA ARG A 115 1.34 10.84 13.42
C ARG A 115 2.67 10.74 14.15
N MET A 116 3.21 9.53 14.21
CA MET A 116 4.55 9.29 14.74
C MET A 116 5.49 8.92 13.61
N TYR A 117 6.67 9.51 13.62
CA TYR A 117 7.73 9.29 12.63
C TYR A 117 8.93 8.66 13.29
N SER A 118 9.78 8.01 12.50
CA SER A 118 10.96 7.32 13.01
C SER A 118 10.58 6.29 14.09
N VAL A 119 9.46 5.59 13.94
CA VAL A 119 8.99 4.59 14.90
C VAL A 119 8.95 3.21 14.26
N ASN A 120 9.45 2.21 14.97
CA ASN A 120 9.35 0.81 14.59
C ASN A 120 8.53 0.01 15.62
N THR A 121 7.80 -0.98 15.14
CA THR A 121 7.03 -1.91 15.97
C THR A 121 7.86 -3.17 16.22
N GLU A 122 8.13 -3.46 17.50
CA GLU A 122 8.93 -4.63 17.92
C GLU A 122 8.05 -5.88 18.09
N ARG A 123 6.86 -5.72 18.68
CA ARG A 123 5.89 -6.80 18.88
C ARG A 123 4.49 -6.27 19.21
N PHE A 124 3.49 -7.11 19.03
CA PHE A 124 2.13 -6.90 19.54
C PHE A 124 1.97 -7.54 20.91
N ILE A 125 1.17 -6.91 21.78
CA ILE A 125 0.96 -7.32 23.17
C ILE A 125 -0.48 -7.80 23.34
N ASP A 126 -0.63 -9.02 23.88
CA ASP A 126 -1.91 -9.68 24.13
C ASP A 126 -2.69 -9.05 25.31
N ASP A 127 -3.99 -8.90 25.13
CA ASP A 127 -4.96 -8.52 26.17
C ASP A 127 -5.21 -9.65 27.19
N GLY A 128 -4.75 -10.86 26.89
CA GLY A 128 -4.94 -12.09 27.67
C GLY A 128 -6.14 -12.92 27.19
N SER A 129 -6.88 -12.43 26.19
CA SER A 129 -7.97 -13.11 25.48
C SER A 129 -7.58 -13.49 24.05
N GLY A 130 -6.33 -13.25 23.65
CA GLY A 130 -5.83 -13.49 22.30
C GLY A 130 -6.15 -12.35 21.33
N ALA A 131 -6.40 -11.13 21.82
CA ALA A 131 -6.51 -9.91 21.01
C ALA A 131 -5.40 -8.92 21.36
N VAL A 132 -5.08 -8.02 20.44
CA VAL A 132 -4.11 -6.95 20.72
C VAL A 132 -4.69 -5.96 21.74
N LYS A 133 -3.87 -5.55 22.72
CA LYS A 133 -4.14 -4.39 23.58
C LYS A 133 -3.17 -3.23 23.40
N ALA A 134 -1.99 -3.51 22.85
CA ALA A 134 -0.91 -2.53 22.68
C ALA A 134 0.16 -3.03 21.71
N LEU A 135 0.97 -2.10 21.22
CA LEU A 135 2.22 -2.37 20.50
C LEU A 135 3.40 -2.01 21.41
N ALA A 136 4.43 -2.85 21.43
CA ALA A 136 5.74 -2.42 21.89
C ALA A 136 6.45 -1.73 20.72
N ILE A 137 6.80 -0.46 20.90
CA ILE A 137 7.43 0.38 19.88
C ILE A 137 8.72 0.99 20.41
N HIS A 138 9.59 1.39 19.49
CA HIS A 138 10.79 2.17 19.79
C HIS A 138 11.09 3.14 18.64
N GLU A 139 11.87 4.17 18.92
CA GLU A 139 12.35 5.08 17.89
C GLU A 139 13.52 4.45 17.11
N VAL A 140 13.67 4.88 15.86
CA VAL A 140 14.72 4.43 14.94
C VAL A 140 15.38 5.59 14.20
N GLU A 141 16.65 5.41 13.86
CA GLU A 141 17.38 6.26 12.93
C GLU A 141 17.80 5.47 11.70
N PHE A 142 17.76 6.10 10.52
CA PHE A 142 18.22 5.46 9.28
C PHE A 142 19.72 5.74 9.10
N VAL A 143 20.55 4.72 9.29
CA VAL A 143 22.02 4.81 9.26
C VAL A 143 22.57 3.69 8.38
N ASP A 144 23.38 4.06 7.39
CA ASP A 144 24.04 3.12 6.46
C ASP A 144 23.09 2.18 5.71
N GLY A 145 21.89 2.66 5.35
CA GLY A 145 20.90 1.86 4.60
C GLY A 145 20.02 0.95 5.46
N ALA A 146 20.13 1.03 6.79
CA ALA A 146 19.32 0.25 7.73
C ALA A 146 18.74 1.13 8.84
N PHE A 147 17.57 0.75 9.34
CA PHE A 147 17.00 1.35 10.55
C PHE A 147 17.68 0.76 11.78
N LYS A 148 18.26 1.61 12.62
CA LYS A 148 18.87 1.26 13.89
C LYS A 148 18.00 1.78 15.03
N LYS A 149 17.77 0.94 16.03
CA LYS A 149 17.04 1.31 17.25
C LYS A 149 17.77 2.42 18.01
N ILE A 150 17.03 3.39 18.51
CA ILE A 150 17.52 4.38 19.47
C ILE A 150 17.26 3.81 20.88
N GLU A 151 18.34 3.51 21.60
CA GLU A 151 18.25 2.92 22.94
C GLU A 151 17.53 3.84 23.95
N GLY A 152 16.69 3.25 24.80
CA GLY A 152 15.94 3.99 25.83
C GLY A 152 14.65 4.65 25.33
N THR A 153 14.23 4.38 24.09
CA THR A 153 12.98 4.91 23.51
C THR A 153 11.83 3.91 23.50
N ASP A 154 12.03 2.73 24.10
CA ASP A 154 11.01 1.70 24.24
C ASP A 154 9.77 2.21 24.99
N ARG A 155 8.60 2.02 24.40
CA ARG A 155 7.32 2.30 25.06
C ARG A 155 6.19 1.42 24.53
N GLU A 156 5.13 1.31 25.32
CA GLU A 156 3.88 0.67 24.89
C GLU A 156 2.93 1.73 24.34
N LEU A 157 2.32 1.43 23.19
CA LEU A 157 1.28 2.24 22.56
C LEU A 157 -0.04 1.46 22.62
N PRO A 158 -1.05 1.92 23.39
CA PRO A 158 -2.36 1.27 23.45
C PRO A 158 -3.01 1.11 22.08
N ALA A 159 -3.58 -0.06 21.81
CA ALA A 159 -4.25 -0.39 20.56
C ALA A 159 -5.24 -1.54 20.75
N ASP A 160 -6.51 -1.30 20.48
CA ASP A 160 -7.56 -2.33 20.38
C ASP A 160 -7.67 -2.88 18.95
N TYR A 161 -7.24 -2.08 17.96
CA TYR A 161 -7.24 -2.40 16.54
C TYR A 161 -5.95 -1.94 15.87
N VAL A 162 -5.39 -2.79 15.01
CA VAL A 162 -4.21 -2.48 14.21
C VAL A 162 -4.51 -2.70 12.73
N PHE A 163 -4.14 -1.71 11.90
CA PHE A 163 -4.23 -1.80 10.45
C PHE A 163 -2.85 -1.72 9.80
N LEU A 164 -2.47 -2.76 9.06
CA LEU A 164 -1.22 -2.82 8.30
C LEU A 164 -1.42 -2.18 6.92
N ALA A 165 -0.84 -1.00 6.72
CA ALA A 165 -0.93 -0.20 5.50
C ALA A 165 0.46 -0.01 4.86
N MET A 166 1.23 -1.10 4.76
CA MET A 166 2.65 -1.07 4.37
C MET A 166 2.89 -1.22 2.85
N GLY A 167 1.80 -1.29 2.07
CA GLY A 167 1.82 -1.45 0.61
C GLY A 167 1.92 -2.90 0.15
N PHE A 168 2.17 -3.09 -1.13
CA PHE A 168 2.09 -4.37 -1.85
C PHE A 168 3.41 -4.73 -2.54
N VAL A 169 3.61 -6.02 -2.81
CA VAL A 169 4.81 -6.61 -3.43
C VAL A 169 4.56 -7.25 -4.79
N GLY A 170 3.40 -6.97 -5.40
CA GLY A 170 3.03 -7.48 -6.72
C GLY A 170 1.69 -8.22 -6.69
N PRO A 171 1.34 -8.94 -7.76
CA PRO A 171 0.15 -9.78 -7.80
C PRO A 171 0.25 -10.98 -6.85
N GLU A 172 -0.89 -11.55 -6.49
CA GLU A 172 -0.97 -12.75 -5.66
C GLU A 172 -0.39 -13.98 -6.38
N LYS A 173 0.74 -14.48 -5.85
CA LYS A 173 1.47 -15.67 -6.30
C LYS A 173 0.87 -16.92 -5.65
N GLY A 174 1.13 -18.10 -6.22
CA GLY A 174 0.55 -19.36 -5.74
C GLY A 174 -0.92 -19.53 -6.11
N SER A 175 -1.42 -18.73 -7.05
CA SER A 175 -2.81 -18.69 -7.50
C SER A 175 -2.93 -19.16 -8.97
N TRP A 176 -3.99 -18.75 -9.67
CA TRP A 176 -4.14 -18.99 -11.11
C TRP A 176 -2.97 -18.42 -11.93
N LEU A 177 -2.26 -17.42 -11.40
CA LEU A 177 -1.13 -16.79 -12.08
C LEU A 177 0.03 -17.77 -12.34
N ASP A 178 0.35 -18.60 -11.35
CA ASP A 178 1.41 -19.60 -11.45
C ASP A 178 1.06 -20.68 -12.49
N THR A 179 -0.23 -21.04 -12.57
CA THR A 179 -0.74 -21.99 -13.57
C THR A 179 -0.69 -21.40 -14.99
N LEU A 180 -0.87 -20.09 -15.12
CA LEU A 180 -0.75 -19.40 -16.41
C LEU A 180 0.69 -19.41 -16.93
N GLY A 181 1.69 -19.53 -16.05
CA GLY A 181 3.09 -19.72 -16.43
C GLY A 181 3.78 -18.46 -16.98
N VAL A 182 3.35 -17.28 -16.53
CA VAL A 182 4.01 -16.01 -16.90
C VAL A 182 5.27 -15.79 -16.06
N ASP A 183 6.30 -15.19 -16.66
CA ASP A 183 7.50 -14.80 -15.92
C ASP A 183 7.24 -13.57 -15.04
N LEU A 184 7.96 -13.50 -13.92
CA LEU A 184 7.97 -12.34 -13.04
C LEU A 184 9.30 -11.59 -13.16
N ASP A 185 9.26 -10.27 -12.99
CA ASP A 185 10.45 -9.44 -12.88
C ASP A 185 11.12 -9.59 -11.50
N GLU A 186 12.30 -8.98 -11.32
CA GLU A 186 13.05 -9.01 -10.06
C GLU A 186 12.28 -8.41 -8.86
N ARG A 187 11.26 -7.59 -9.14
CA ARG A 187 10.39 -6.97 -8.13
C ARG A 187 9.14 -7.80 -7.87
N GLY A 188 8.96 -8.92 -8.56
CA GLY A 188 7.84 -9.83 -8.41
C GLY A 188 6.57 -9.44 -9.18
N ASN A 189 6.63 -8.46 -10.08
CA ASN A 189 5.53 -8.10 -10.97
C ASN A 189 5.54 -9.00 -12.21
N VAL A 190 4.42 -9.11 -12.93
CA VAL A 190 4.40 -9.84 -14.21
C VAL A 190 5.30 -9.12 -15.22
N ALA A 191 6.30 -9.85 -15.72
CA ALA A 191 7.22 -9.35 -16.71
C ALA A 191 6.50 -9.08 -18.04
N ARG A 192 6.97 -8.06 -18.78
CA ARG A 192 6.40 -7.69 -20.08
C ARG A 192 7.46 -7.18 -21.04
N ASP A 193 7.24 -7.44 -22.33
CA ASP A 193 8.03 -6.91 -23.43
C ASP A 193 7.64 -5.46 -23.79
N GLU A 194 8.26 -4.90 -24.83
CA GLU A 194 8.00 -3.55 -25.33
C GLU A 194 6.54 -3.29 -25.76
N ASN A 195 5.79 -4.36 -26.08
CA ASN A 195 4.39 -4.33 -26.47
C ASN A 195 3.44 -4.66 -25.32
N PHE A 196 3.94 -4.69 -24.09
CA PHE A 196 3.20 -5.10 -22.88
C PHE A 196 2.75 -6.58 -22.89
N MET A 197 3.29 -7.41 -23.78
CA MET A 197 3.04 -8.84 -23.81
C MET A 197 3.90 -9.54 -22.76
N THR A 198 3.30 -10.49 -22.05
CA THR A 198 4.01 -11.35 -21.10
C THR A 198 4.84 -12.40 -21.86
N SER A 199 5.57 -13.28 -21.15
CA SER A 199 6.24 -14.42 -21.79
C SER A 199 5.28 -15.47 -22.38
N VAL A 200 3.99 -15.39 -22.07
CA VAL A 200 2.95 -16.23 -22.70
C VAL A 200 2.37 -15.49 -23.92
N PRO A 201 2.54 -16.02 -25.15
CA PRO A 201 2.05 -15.36 -26.36
C PRO A 201 0.54 -15.09 -26.33
N GLY A 202 0.15 -13.87 -26.68
CA GLY A 202 -1.26 -13.44 -26.67
C GLY A 202 -1.81 -13.07 -25.28
N VAL A 203 -0.98 -13.11 -24.24
CA VAL A 203 -1.29 -12.62 -22.90
C VAL A 203 -0.51 -11.33 -22.65
N PHE A 204 -1.21 -10.27 -22.28
CA PHE A 204 -0.68 -8.94 -22.02
C PHE A 204 -0.90 -8.56 -20.56
N VAL A 205 -0.17 -7.60 -20.03
CA VAL A 205 -0.35 -7.08 -18.66
C VAL A 205 -0.31 -5.56 -18.63
N ALA A 206 -1.14 -4.96 -17.78
CA ALA A 206 -1.17 -3.52 -17.57
C ALA A 206 -1.41 -3.16 -16.09
N GLY A 207 -0.99 -1.94 -15.73
CA GLY A 207 -1.22 -1.40 -14.40
C GLY A 207 -0.37 -2.08 -13.34
N ASP A 208 -0.82 -2.04 -12.10
CA ASP A 208 -0.02 -2.44 -10.94
C ASP A 208 0.48 -3.88 -11.00
N MET A 209 -0.20 -4.76 -11.73
CA MET A 209 0.21 -6.15 -11.90
C MET A 209 1.55 -6.30 -12.64
N GLY A 210 1.84 -5.39 -13.58
CA GLY A 210 3.13 -5.35 -14.28
C GLY A 210 4.06 -4.26 -13.76
N ARG A 211 3.51 -3.15 -13.26
CA ARG A 211 4.29 -1.97 -12.84
C ARG A 211 4.71 -2.00 -11.37
N GLY A 212 3.95 -2.71 -10.55
CA GLY A 212 3.87 -2.49 -9.09
C GLY A 212 2.93 -1.32 -8.77
N GLN A 213 2.53 -1.24 -7.49
CA GLN A 213 1.63 -0.20 -6.97
C GLN A 213 2.01 1.21 -7.45
N SER A 214 1.06 1.91 -8.09
CA SER A 214 1.31 3.20 -8.73
C SER A 214 0.02 4.03 -8.81
N LEU A 215 0.13 5.26 -9.32
CA LEU A 215 -1.03 6.14 -9.52
C LEU A 215 -1.95 5.64 -10.64
N ILE A 216 -3.24 5.91 -10.50
CA ILE A 216 -4.29 5.56 -11.47
C ILE A 216 -3.99 6.01 -12.91
N VAL A 217 -3.35 7.17 -13.09
CA VAL A 217 -2.99 7.68 -14.42
C VAL A 217 -2.01 6.76 -15.16
N TRP A 218 -1.10 6.10 -14.44
CA TRP A 218 -0.20 5.11 -15.01
C TRP A 218 -0.96 3.86 -15.43
N ALA A 219 -1.86 3.36 -14.59
CA ALA A 219 -2.69 2.20 -14.93
C ALA A 219 -3.53 2.45 -16.20
N ILE A 220 -4.13 3.64 -16.33
CA ILE A 220 -4.88 4.04 -17.54
C ILE A 220 -3.96 4.11 -18.77
N ALA A 221 -2.79 4.72 -18.64
CA ALA A 221 -1.84 4.85 -19.74
C ALA A 221 -1.26 3.49 -20.19
N GLU A 222 -0.96 2.60 -19.24
CA GLU A 222 -0.49 1.25 -19.53
C GLU A 222 -1.60 0.40 -20.16
N GLY A 223 -2.85 0.53 -19.69
CA GLY A 223 -3.99 -0.14 -20.31
C GLY A 223 -4.18 0.23 -21.78
N ARG A 224 -4.02 1.52 -22.12
CA ARG A 224 -4.06 1.99 -23.52
C ARG A 224 -2.90 1.42 -24.35
N SER A 225 -1.70 1.37 -23.79
CA SER A 225 -0.51 0.86 -24.47
C SER A 225 -0.58 -0.66 -24.68
N ALA A 226 -1.06 -1.40 -23.67
CA ALA A 226 -1.33 -2.83 -23.77
C ALA A 226 -2.44 -3.15 -24.77
N ALA A 227 -3.47 -2.31 -24.88
CA ALA A 227 -4.49 -2.45 -25.92
C ALA A 227 -3.90 -2.29 -27.34
N ALA A 228 -2.97 -1.35 -27.54
CA ALA A 228 -2.27 -1.20 -28.82
C ALA A 228 -1.36 -2.40 -29.14
N GLY A 229 -0.70 -2.98 -28.13
CA GLY A 229 0.06 -4.22 -28.26
C GLY A 229 -0.81 -5.42 -28.64
N ALA A 230 -1.95 -5.59 -27.97
CA ALA A 230 -2.92 -6.65 -28.25
C ALA A 230 -3.55 -6.50 -29.65
N ASP A 231 -3.91 -5.30 -30.06
CA ASP A 231 -4.44 -5.02 -31.40
C ASP A 231 -3.39 -5.34 -32.47
N SER A 232 -2.13 -4.92 -32.27
CA SER A 232 -1.03 -5.24 -33.20
C SER A 232 -0.79 -6.75 -33.32
N TYR A 233 -0.88 -7.50 -32.21
CA TYR A 233 -0.72 -8.96 -32.22
C TYR A 233 -1.83 -9.66 -33.02
N LEU A 234 -3.07 -9.17 -32.94
CA LEU A 234 -4.22 -9.76 -33.64
C LEU A 234 -4.31 -9.32 -35.11
N MET A 235 -3.94 -8.07 -35.40
CA MET A 235 -4.17 -7.41 -36.70
C MET A 235 -2.89 -7.17 -37.50
N SER A 236 -1.72 -7.57 -36.98
CA SER A 236 -0.37 -7.29 -37.52
C SER A 236 0.06 -5.81 -37.51
N GLN A 237 -0.85 -4.88 -37.25
CA GLN A 237 -0.57 -3.44 -37.08
C GLN A 237 -1.66 -2.81 -36.21
N SER A 238 -1.33 -1.73 -35.50
CA SER A 238 -2.31 -0.97 -34.73
C SER A 238 -2.30 0.51 -35.09
N ARG A 239 -3.48 1.14 -35.02
CA ARG A 239 -3.66 2.60 -35.06
C ARG A 239 -4.02 3.16 -33.68
N LEU A 240 -4.06 2.32 -32.65
CA LEU A 240 -4.36 2.74 -31.29
C LEU A 240 -3.16 3.49 -30.70
N PRO A 241 -3.40 4.46 -29.80
CA PRO A 241 -2.33 5.19 -29.16
C PRO A 241 -1.59 4.33 -28.12
N ALA A 242 -0.26 4.38 -28.14
CA ALA A 242 0.61 3.83 -27.10
C ALA A 242 1.30 4.99 -26.35
N PRO A 243 0.63 5.59 -25.35
CA PRO A 243 1.11 6.82 -24.70
C PRO A 243 2.41 6.67 -23.91
N ILE A 244 2.75 5.45 -23.48
CA ILE A 244 3.95 5.17 -22.67
C ILE A 244 4.57 3.82 -23.05
N LYS A 245 5.85 3.67 -22.74
CA LYS A 245 6.59 2.41 -22.82
C LYS A 245 6.57 1.68 -21.46
N PRO A 246 6.75 0.35 -21.44
CA PRO A 246 6.80 -0.43 -20.19
C PRO A 246 7.84 0.06 -19.17
N GLY A 247 8.98 0.55 -19.67
CA GLY A 247 10.10 1.05 -18.89
C GLY A 247 9.92 2.48 -18.35
N ASP A 248 8.90 3.22 -18.76
CA ASP A 248 8.73 4.62 -18.37
C ASP A 248 8.49 4.72 -16.86
N ARG A 249 9.21 5.63 -16.19
CA ARG A 249 9.14 5.87 -14.74
C ARG A 249 8.92 7.36 -14.46
N PRO A 250 8.37 7.71 -13.28
CA PRO A 250 8.36 9.10 -12.83
C PRO A 250 9.78 9.69 -12.82
N LEU A 251 9.88 11.00 -13.03
CA LEU A 251 11.15 11.71 -12.88
C LEU A 251 11.58 11.65 -11.41
N VAL A 252 12.78 11.11 -11.19
CA VAL A 252 13.47 11.02 -9.89
C VAL A 252 14.56 12.06 -9.79
#